data_AF-A0A453SVU4-F1
#
_entry.id   AF-A0A453SVU4-F1
#
_cell.length_a   1.000
_cell.length_b   1.000
_cell.length_c   1.000
_cell.angle_alpha   90.00
_cell.angle_beta   90.00
_cell.angle_gamma   90.00
#
_symmetry.space_group_name_H-M   'P 1'
#
loop_
_entity.id
_entity.type
_entity.pdbx_description
1 polymer ?
#
loop_
_entity_poly.entity_id
_entity_poly.type
_entity_poly.pdbx_seq_one_letter_code
_entity_poly.pdbx_strand_id
1 'polypeptide(L)'
;HKGRSMMISVAMILKKLAHKHNLSVLVTNHMVAGNGAPKPALGESWKAAPHIRLMISRDRGSNICTATTLKHTLLACGRHMKFQFLPS
;
A
#
# COMPACT_ATOMS: atom_id res chain seq x y z
N HIS A 1 -7.87 -17.14 12.47
CA HIS A 1 -7.16 -16.26 13.44
C HIS A 1 -5.63 -16.29 13.35
N LYS A 2 -4.95 -17.45 13.20
CA LYS A 2 -3.47 -17.53 13.20
C LYS A 2 -2.76 -16.69 12.11
N GLY A 3 -3.24 -16.73 10.87
CA GLY A 3 -2.60 -15.99 9.76
C GLY A 3 -2.58 -14.47 9.92
N ARG A 4 -3.66 -13.88 10.47
CA ARG A 4 -3.75 -12.43 10.73
C ARG A 4 -2.72 -11.97 11.76
N SER A 5 -2.54 -12.75 12.83
CA SER A 5 -1.54 -12.48 13.87
C SER A 5 -0.12 -12.56 13.31
N MET A 6 0.18 -13.62 12.54
CA MET A 6 1.48 -13.79 11.89
C MET A 6 1.86 -12.61 10.99
N MET A 7 0.92 -12.14 10.16
CA MET A 7 1.18 -10.99 9.29
C MET A 7 1.43 -9.70 10.08
N ILE A 8 0.80 -9.51 11.23
CA ILE A 8 1.08 -8.35 12.09
C ILE A 8 2.49 -8.45 12.68
N SER A 9 2.92 -9.64 13.11
CA SER A 9 4.30 -9.86 13.56
C SER A 9 5.32 -9.51 12.47
N VAL A 10 5.06 -9.90 11.21
CA VAL A 10 5.90 -9.51 10.07
C VAL A 10 5.99 -7.99 9.95
N ALA A 11 4.86 -7.28 10.02
CA ALA A 11 4.85 -5.82 9.96
C ALA A 11 5.68 -5.18 11.10
N MET A 12 5.60 -5.73 12.31
CA MET A 12 6.38 -5.25 13.46
C MET A 12 7.88 -5.48 13.30
N ILE A 13 8.27 -6.65 12.77
CA ILE A 13 9.67 -6.97 12.47
C ILE A 13 10.22 -6.01 11.40
N LEU A 14 9.47 -5.79 10.31
CA LEU A 14 9.86 -4.86 9.25
C LEU A 14 10.05 -3.43 9.78
N LYS A 15 9.15 -2.96 10.65
CA LYS A 15 9.30 -1.65 11.31
C LYS A 15 10.54 -1.57 12.17
N LYS A 16 10.80 -2.61 12.98
CA LYS A 16 11.98 -2.66 13.85
C LYS A 16 13.27 -2.65 13.03
N LEU A 17 13.31 -3.40 11.93
CA LEU A 17 14.45 -3.44 11.03
C LEU A 17 14.68 -2.08 10.35
N ALA A 18 13.62 -1.48 9.82
CA ALA A 18 13.66 -0.16 9.18
C ALA A 18 14.24 0.90 10.12
N HIS A 19 13.74 0.97 11.35
CA HIS A 19 14.22 1.91 12.35
C HIS A 19 15.66 1.62 12.78
N LYS A 20 15.99 0.36 13.07
CA LYS A 20 17.32 -0.02 13.58
C LYS A 20 18.43 0.24 12.56
N HIS A 21 18.15 0.06 11.27
CA HIS A 21 19.15 0.11 10.21
C HIS A 21 18.95 1.30 9.26
N ASN A 22 18.07 2.24 9.58
CA ASN A 22 17.71 3.39 8.74
C ASN A 22 17.35 2.99 7.29
N LEU A 23 16.51 1.95 7.15
CA LEU A 23 16.10 1.42 5.85
C LEU A 23 14.71 1.92 5.46
N SER A 24 14.52 2.07 4.15
CA SER A 24 13.19 2.24 3.56
C SER A 24 12.58 0.87 3.26
N VAL A 25 11.33 0.65 3.68
CA VAL A 25 10.59 -0.59 3.41
C VAL A 25 9.39 -0.28 2.53
N LEU A 26 9.38 -0.89 1.34
CA LEU A 26 8.24 -0.88 0.43
C LEU A 26 7.53 -2.23 0.50
N VAL A 27 6.22 -2.20 0.69
CA VAL A 27 5.39 -3.41 0.64
C VAL A 27 4.37 -3.27 -0.47
N THR A 28 4.36 -4.24 -1.38
CA THR A 28 3.32 -4.37 -2.40
C THR A 28 2.20 -5.24 -1.85
N ASN A 29 0.97 -4.90 -2.24
CA ASN A 29 -0.20 -5.65 -1.84
C ASN A 29 -1.16 -5.74 -3.01
N HIS A 30 -1.82 -6.89 -3.17
CA HIS A 30 -2.82 -7.08 -4.20
C HIS A 30 -4.21 -6.65 -3.70
N MET A 31 -5.09 -6.38 -4.66
CA MET A 31 -6.49 -6.07 -4.41
C MET A 31 -7.32 -7.35 -4.63
N VAL A 32 -8.31 -7.57 -3.79
CA VAL A 32 -9.26 -8.68 -3.88
C VAL A 32 -10.68 -8.14 -4.02
N ALA A 33 -11.60 -8.99 -4.50
CA ALA A 33 -13.01 -8.65 -4.54
C ALA A 33 -13.53 -8.30 -3.13
N GLY A 34 -14.32 -7.24 -3.04
CA GLY A 34 -15.02 -6.81 -1.83
C GLY A 34 -16.50 -6.57 -2.13
N ASN A 35 -17.26 -6.20 -1.10
CA ASN A 35 -18.67 -5.88 -1.26
C ASN A 35 -18.80 -4.51 -1.94
N GLY A 36 -18.98 -4.51 -3.26
CA GLY A 36 -19.19 -3.31 -4.07
C GLY A 36 -17.91 -2.66 -4.62
N ALA A 37 -16.77 -2.80 -3.94
CA ALA A 37 -15.48 -2.26 -4.42
C ALA A 37 -14.30 -3.21 -4.10
N PRO A 38 -13.24 -3.24 -4.95
CA PRO A 38 -12.01 -3.93 -4.63
C PRO A 38 -11.39 -3.44 -3.32
N LYS A 39 -10.88 -4.37 -2.51
CA LYS A 39 -10.27 -4.06 -1.21
C LYS A 39 -8.85 -4.64 -1.11
N PRO A 40 -7.97 -4.05 -0.28
CA PRO A 40 -6.63 -4.60 -0.07
C PRO A 40 -6.69 -5.97 0.61
N ALA A 41 -5.91 -6.94 0.12
CA ALA A 41 -5.96 -8.33 0.59
C ALA A 41 -5.56 -8.51 2.07
N LEU A 42 -4.58 -7.73 2.53
CA LEU A 42 -4.08 -7.78 3.90
C LEU A 42 -5.09 -7.27 4.95
N GLY A 43 -6.19 -6.67 4.49
CA GLY A 43 -7.35 -6.34 5.31
C GLY A 43 -7.08 -5.24 6.36
N GLU A 44 -8.08 -5.03 7.22
CA GLU A 44 -8.12 -3.87 8.12
C GLU A 44 -7.02 -3.87 9.18
N SER A 45 -6.61 -5.05 9.69
CA SER A 45 -5.52 -5.13 10.69
C SER A 45 -4.21 -4.53 10.18
N TRP A 46 -3.96 -4.63 8.89
CA TRP A 46 -2.71 -4.17 8.30
C TRP A 46 -2.74 -2.72 7.86
N LYS A 47 -3.91 -2.08 7.88
CA LYS A 47 -4.10 -0.70 7.43
C LYS A 47 -3.28 0.32 8.23
N ALA A 48 -3.08 0.05 9.52
CA ALA A 48 -2.31 0.92 10.41
C ALA A 48 -0.80 0.67 10.34
N ALA A 49 -0.37 -0.49 9.83
CA ALA A 49 1.04 -0.87 9.80
C ALA A 49 1.92 0.08 8.97
N PRO A 50 1.66 0.34 7.68
CA PRO A 50 2.50 1.24 6.90
C PRO A 50 2.29 2.71 7.30
N HIS A 51 3.37 3.50 7.23
CA HIS A 51 3.33 4.95 7.48
C HIS A 51 2.62 5.67 6.33
N ILE A 52 2.88 5.24 5.10
CA ILE A 52 2.33 5.78 3.86
C ILE A 52 1.60 4.67 3.12
N ARG A 53 0.43 4.97 2.54
CA ARG A 53 -0.32 4.04 1.68
C ARG A 53 -0.62 4.72 0.36
N LEU A 54 -0.16 4.10 -0.71
CA LEU A 54 -0.46 4.50 -2.08
C LEU A 54 -1.38 3.46 -2.71
N MET A 55 -2.43 3.92 -3.39
CA MET A 55 -3.23 3.11 -4.29
C MET A 55 -2.77 3.40 -5.71
N ILE A 56 -2.43 2.36 -6.45
CA ILE A 56 -2.09 2.47 -7.86
C ILE A 56 -3.23 1.86 -8.66
N SER A 57 -3.81 2.64 -9.57
CA SER A 57 -4.76 2.17 -10.57
C SER A 57 -4.20 2.41 -11.97
N ARG A 58 -4.59 1.56 -12.90
CA ARG A 58 -4.30 1.73 -14.32
C ARG A 58 -5.63 1.90 -15.04
N ASP A 59 -5.75 2.97 -15.82
CA ASP A 59 -6.86 3.10 -16.76
C ASP A 59 -6.73 2.01 -17.82
N ARG A 60 -7.80 1.32 -18.17
CA ARG A 60 -7.73 0.26 -19.19
C ARG A 60 -7.76 0.82 -20.61
N GLY A 61 -8.31 2.02 -20.79
CA GLY A 61 -8.40 2.70 -22.09
C GLY A 61 -7.15 3.52 -22.44
N SER A 62 -6.27 3.78 -21.47
CA SER A 62 -5.03 4.52 -21.67
C SER A 62 -3.89 3.87 -20.89
N ASN A 63 -2.64 3.96 -21.36
CA ASN A 63 -1.49 3.45 -20.60
C ASN A 63 -1.13 4.33 -19.37
N ILE A 64 -2.07 5.17 -18.92
CA ILE A 64 -1.91 6.07 -17.78
C ILE A 64 -2.22 5.32 -16.49
N CYS A 65 -1.28 5.37 -15.56
CA CYS A 65 -1.44 4.93 -14.20
C CYS A 65 -1.69 6.14 -13.29
N THR A 66 -2.52 5.96 -12.28
CA THR A 66 -2.77 6.96 -11.24
C THR A 66 -2.31 6.41 -9.91
N ALA A 67 -1.45 7.16 -9.21
CA ALA A 67 -1.09 6.90 -7.83
C ALA A 67 -1.85 7.85 -6.92
N THR A 68 -2.61 7.33 -5.96
CA THR A 68 -3.40 8.12 -5.00
C THR A 68 -2.92 7.86 -3.57
N THR A 69 -2.69 8.93 -2.81
CA THR A 69 -2.29 8.82 -1.40
C THR A 69 -3.49 8.54 -0.51
N LEU A 70 -3.59 7.32 0.03
CA LEU A 70 -4.65 6.90 0.94
C LEU A 70 -4.33 7.18 2.41
N LYS A 71 -3.05 7.24 2.77
CA LYS A 71 -2.54 7.56 4.11
C LYS A 71 -1.18 8.19 3.97
N HIS A 72 -0.92 9.26 4.70
CA HIS A 72 0.41 9.81 4.90
C HIS A 72 0.50 10.39 6.32
N THR A 73 1.65 10.26 6.98
CA THR A 73 1.84 10.77 8.35
C THR A 73 2.01 12.28 8.41
N LEU A 74 2.54 12.89 7.35
CA LEU A 74 2.92 14.32 7.32
C LEU A 74 2.22 15.16 6.24
N LEU A 75 1.47 14.54 5.31
CA LEU A 75 0.96 15.21 4.11
C LEU A 75 -0.54 14.93 3.97
N ALA A 76 -1.24 15.82 3.25
CA ALA A 76 -2.64 15.63 2.93
C ALA A 76 -2.88 14.36 2.11
N CYS A 77 -3.91 13.60 2.48
CA CYS A 77 -4.39 12.44 1.73
C CYS A 77 -5.29 12.88 0.56
N GLY A 78 -5.55 11.98 -0.40
CA GLY A 78 -6.42 12.24 -1.56
C GLY A 78 -5.73 12.91 -2.75
N ARG A 79 -4.46 13.35 -2.59
CA ARG A 79 -3.63 13.77 -3.73
C ARG A 79 -3.40 12.58 -4.68
N HIS A 80 -3.50 12.85 -5.97
CA HIS A 80 -3.26 11.87 -7.01
C HIS A 80 -2.26 12.39 -8.04
N MET A 81 -1.42 11.49 -8.55
CA MET A 81 -0.44 11.76 -9.58
C MET A 81 -0.65 10.79 -10.74
N LYS A 82 -0.70 11.31 -11.97
CA LYS A 82 -0.75 10.50 -13.18
C LYS A 82 0.66 10.27 -13.71
N PHE A 83 0.96 9.06 -14.14
CA PHE A 83 2.24 8.69 -14.71
C PHE A 83 2.07 7.59 -15.76
N GLN A 84 3.06 7.44 -16.62
CA GLN A 84 3.14 6.37 -17.60
C GLN A 84 4.44 5.61 -17.41
N PHE A 85 4.43 4.31 -17.70
CA PHE A 85 5.66 3.55 -17.78
C PHE A 85 6.30 3.81 -19.14
N LEU A 86 7.60 4.09 -19.15
CA LEU A 86 8.35 4.14 -20.40
C LEU A 86 8.40 2.73 -21.00
N PRO A 87 8.38 2.60 -22.35
CA PRO A 87 8.65 1.33 -22.98
C PRO A 87 10.03 0.82 -22.55
N SER A 88 10.12 -0.49 -22.31
CA SER A 88 11.32 -1.20 -21.87
C SER A 88 12.35 -1.37 -22.98
#